data_AF-A0A178ILN2-F1
#
_entry.id   AF-A0A178ILN2-F1
#
_cell.length_a   1.000
_cell.length_b   1.000
_cell.length_c   1.000
_cell.angle_alpha   90.00
_cell.angle_beta   90.00
_cell.angle_gamma   90.00
#
_symmetry.space_group_name_H-M   'P 1'
#
loop_
_entity.id
_entity.type
_entity.pdbx_description
1 polymer ?
#
loop_
_entity_poly.entity_id
_entity_poly.type
_entity_poly.pdbx_seq_one_letter_code
_entity_poly.pdbx_strand_id
1 'polypeptide(L)'
;MKFSLTEIRAKPGETLSITLKNVGTMPKFSMGHNFVVLAPGLDPATFVNDAAQAVKTDYVPAKYKSHILASTKLLGPGESDTVTFKTPVRSGRYPFVCSFPGHFQVGMKGELIVE
;
A
#
# COMPACT_ATOMS: atom_id res chain seq x y z
N MET A 1 -11.38 1.95 6.65
CA MET A 1 -10.13 2.76 6.65
C MET A 1 -9.15 2.35 7.76
N LYS A 2 -8.88 1.06 7.94
CA LYS A 2 -7.77 0.57 8.77
C LYS A 2 -7.28 -0.74 8.20
N PHE A 3 -5.98 -0.99 8.23
CA PHE A 3 -5.45 -2.33 8.02
C PHE A 3 -5.62 -3.16 9.28
N SER A 4 -5.72 -4.48 9.14
CA SER A 4 -5.68 -5.39 10.29
C SER A 4 -4.29 -5.49 10.92
N LEU A 5 -3.25 -5.22 10.12
CA LEU A 5 -1.86 -5.21 10.54
C LEU A 5 -1.26 -3.82 10.30
N THR A 6 -0.50 -3.34 11.27
CA THR A 6 0.30 -2.09 11.16
C THR A 6 1.80 -2.35 11.09
N GLU A 7 2.23 -3.59 11.34
CA GLU A 7 3.61 -4.05 11.18
C GLU A 7 3.62 -5.36 10.40
N ILE A 8 4.53 -5.48 9.43
CA ILE A 8 4.90 -6.73 8.76
C ILE A 8 6.41 -6.88 8.94
N ARG A 9 6.88 -8.04 9.41
CA ARG A 9 8.32 -8.31 9.58
C ARG A 9 8.80 -9.33 8.57
N ALA A 10 9.98 -9.13 8.03
CA ALA A 10 10.58 -10.02 7.03
C ALA A 10 12.10 -9.94 7.02
N LYS A 11 12.73 -10.96 6.47
CA LYS A 11 14.18 -10.99 6.28
C LYS A 11 14.59 -10.21 5.03
N PRO A 12 15.84 -9.70 4.98
CA PRO A 12 16.40 -9.15 3.77
C PRO A 12 16.32 -10.11 2.56
N GLY A 13 15.76 -9.65 1.45
CA GLY A 13 15.65 -10.42 0.20
C GLY A 13 14.63 -11.56 0.22
N GLU A 14 13.83 -11.69 1.27
CA GLU A 14 12.74 -12.65 1.39
C GLU A 14 11.66 -12.40 0.33
N THR A 15 11.08 -13.47 -0.21
CA THR A 15 9.90 -13.36 -1.07
C THR A 15 8.66 -13.33 -0.18
N LEU A 16 7.96 -12.21 -0.14
CA LEU A 16 6.69 -12.06 0.58
C LEU A 16 5.52 -12.08 -0.39
N SER A 17 4.42 -12.70 0.06
CA SER A 17 3.10 -12.60 -0.57
C SER A 17 2.14 -11.93 0.41
N ILE A 18 1.64 -10.75 0.05
CA ILE A 18 0.67 -9.98 0.84
C ILE A 18 -0.68 -10.06 0.17
N THR A 19 -1.68 -10.54 0.90
CA THR A 19 -3.08 -10.56 0.45
C THR A 19 -3.85 -9.45 1.16
N LEU A 20 -4.38 -8.50 0.39
CA LEU A 20 -5.36 -7.55 0.88
C LEU A 20 -6.76 -8.09 0.58
N LYS A 21 -7.59 -8.20 1.61
CA LYS A 21 -9.02 -8.48 1.49
C LYS A 21 -9.81 -7.30 2.02
N ASN A 22 -10.71 -6.74 1.21
CA ASN A 22 -11.61 -5.68 1.67
C ASN A 22 -12.89 -6.31 2.28
N VAL A 23 -12.98 -6.25 3.60
CA VAL A 23 -14.13 -6.77 4.38
C VAL A 23 -15.21 -5.72 4.66
N GLY A 24 -15.06 -4.51 4.11
CA GLY A 24 -16.05 -3.45 4.22
C GLY A 24 -17.30 -3.72 3.40
N THR A 25 -18.31 -2.86 3.55
CA THR A 25 -19.61 -2.96 2.86
C THR A 25 -19.89 -1.77 1.95
N MET A 26 -19.07 -0.72 2.01
CA MET A 26 -19.25 0.51 1.24
C MET A 26 -18.70 0.39 -0.19
N PRO A 27 -19.36 0.98 -1.20
CA PRO A 27 -18.94 0.87 -2.60
C PRO A 27 -17.47 1.25 -2.87
N LYS A 28 -16.84 0.60 -3.85
CA LYS A 28 -15.43 0.82 -4.23
C LYS A 28 -15.09 2.28 -4.55
N PHE A 29 -16.00 3.01 -5.19
CA PHE A 29 -15.77 4.41 -5.57
C PHE A 29 -15.78 5.38 -4.38
N SER A 30 -16.30 4.97 -3.22
CA SER A 30 -16.35 5.80 -2.01
C SER A 30 -15.47 5.29 -0.87
N MET A 31 -15.19 3.99 -0.83
CA MET A 31 -14.42 3.34 0.25
C MET A 31 -13.51 2.23 -0.29
N GLY A 32 -12.90 2.49 -1.45
CA GLY A 32 -11.91 1.59 -2.04
C GLY A 32 -10.65 1.50 -1.17
N HIS A 33 -10.04 0.31 -1.13
CA HIS A 33 -8.82 0.08 -0.37
C HIS A 33 -7.78 -0.59 -1.25
N ASN A 34 -6.58 -0.04 -1.26
CA ASN A 34 -5.40 -0.69 -1.82
C ASN A 34 -4.31 -0.78 -0.75
N PHE A 35 -3.23 -1.46 -1.08
CA PHE A 35 -2.03 -1.56 -0.26
C PHE A 35 -0.85 -1.26 -1.15
N VAL A 36 -0.03 -0.28 -0.77
CA VAL A 36 1.16 0.14 -1.51
C VAL A 36 2.33 0.22 -0.54
N VAL A 37 3.41 -0.51 -0.83
CA VAL A 37 4.68 -0.44 -0.07
C VAL A 37 5.62 0.51 -0.79
N LEU A 38 6.08 1.55 -0.08
CA LEU A 38 6.97 2.55 -0.63
C LEU A 38 8.44 2.21 -0.34
N ALA A 39 9.30 2.53 -1.30
CA ALA A 39 10.74 2.50 -1.11
C ALA A 39 11.20 3.66 -0.20
N PRO A 40 12.39 3.57 0.40
CA PRO A 40 12.94 4.65 1.23
C PRO A 40 13.15 5.92 0.42
N GLY A 41 13.05 7.07 1.09
CA GLY A 41 13.31 8.38 0.48
C GLY A 41 12.11 9.00 -0.25
N LEU A 42 10.98 8.29 -0.36
CA LEU A 42 9.70 8.88 -0.76
C LEU A 42 8.87 9.17 0.47
N ASP A 43 8.54 10.45 0.69
CA ASP A 43 7.61 10.85 1.74
C ASP A 43 6.20 10.31 1.44
N PRO A 44 5.58 9.54 2.35
CA PRO A 44 4.25 8.97 2.12
C PRO A 44 3.16 10.02 1.92
N ALA A 45 3.25 11.17 2.60
CA ALA A 45 2.23 12.23 2.47
C ALA A 45 2.25 12.83 1.06
N THR A 46 3.45 13.10 0.53
CA THR A 46 3.66 13.54 -0.85
C THR A 46 3.10 12.53 -1.84
N PHE A 47 3.41 11.24 -1.65
CA PHE A 47 2.89 10.17 -2.51
C PHE A 47 1.36 10.14 -2.53
N VAL A 48 0.69 10.16 -1.37
CA VAL A 48 -0.78 10.03 -1.33
C VAL A 48 -1.51 11.29 -1.84
N ASN A 49 -0.90 12.47 -1.71
CA ASN A 49 -1.46 13.70 -2.28
C ASN A 49 -1.48 13.63 -3.81
N ASP A 50 -0.41 13.15 -4.42
CA ASP A 50 -0.34 12.94 -5.87
C ASP A 50 -1.19 11.75 -6.33
N ALA A 51 -1.24 10.69 -5.51
CA ALA A 51 -2.09 9.53 -5.73
C ALA A 51 -3.55 9.89 -5.92
N ALA A 52 -4.05 10.93 -5.23
CA ALA A 52 -5.43 11.38 -5.34
C ALA A 52 -5.86 11.73 -6.78
N GLN A 53 -4.92 12.08 -7.65
CA GLN A 53 -5.17 12.39 -9.07
C GLN A 53 -5.09 11.16 -9.98
N ALA A 54 -4.59 10.03 -9.49
CA ALA A 54 -4.31 8.83 -10.26
C ALA A 54 -5.48 7.83 -10.28
N VAL A 55 -6.70 8.33 -10.45
CA VAL A 55 -7.94 7.53 -10.39
C VAL A 55 -7.92 6.33 -11.34
N LYS A 56 -7.37 6.51 -12.55
CA LYS A 56 -7.32 5.48 -13.60
C LYS A 56 -6.28 4.38 -13.34
N THR A 57 -5.39 4.57 -12.37
CA THR A 57 -4.31 3.63 -12.04
C THR A 57 -4.40 3.22 -10.57
N ASP A 58 -5.62 3.00 -10.08
CA ASP A 58 -5.90 2.56 -8.71
C ASP A 58 -5.28 3.46 -7.63
N TYR A 59 -5.18 4.77 -7.91
CA TYR A 59 -4.51 5.75 -7.05
C TYR A 59 -3.01 5.44 -6.87
N VAL A 60 -2.36 4.90 -7.89
CA VAL A 60 -0.91 4.66 -7.92
C VAL A 60 -0.31 5.43 -9.11
N PRO A 61 0.29 6.61 -8.88
CA PRO A 61 0.83 7.42 -9.98
C PRO A 61 2.02 6.76 -10.66
N ALA A 62 1.98 6.67 -12.00
CA ALA A 62 3.05 6.04 -12.78
C ALA A 62 4.44 6.67 -12.57
N LYS A 63 4.50 7.97 -12.23
CA LYS A 63 5.76 8.69 -11.94
C LYS A 63 6.50 8.14 -10.72
N TYR A 64 5.83 7.42 -9.82
CA TYR A 64 6.43 6.82 -8.62
C TYR A 64 6.76 5.34 -8.79
N LYS A 65 6.67 4.79 -10.00
CA LYS A 65 6.90 3.35 -10.22
C LYS A 65 8.23 2.85 -9.66
N SER A 66 9.30 3.64 -9.73
CA SER A 66 10.62 3.30 -9.16
C SER A 66 10.68 3.36 -7.63
N HIS A 67 9.69 3.98 -6.99
CA HIS A 67 9.57 4.13 -5.53
C HIS A 67 8.49 3.23 -4.92
N ILE A 68 7.92 2.30 -5.69
CA ILE A 68 6.92 1.35 -5.22
C ILE A 68 7.54 -0.04 -5.24
N LEU A 69 7.61 -0.67 -4.06
CA LEU A 69 8.13 -2.04 -3.92
C LEU A 69 7.05 -3.07 -4.29
N ALA A 70 5.80 -2.76 -3.96
CA ALA A 70 4.64 -3.59 -4.23
C ALA A 70 3.36 -2.76 -4.16
N SER A 71 2.36 -3.11 -4.96
CA SER A 71 1.01 -2.56 -4.84
C SER A 71 -0.04 -3.59 -5.23
N THR A 72 -1.17 -3.60 -4.51
CA THR A 72 -2.38 -4.29 -4.98
C THR A 72 -3.20 -3.38 -5.88
N LYS A 73 -4.22 -3.95 -6.55
CA LYS A 73 -5.33 -3.18 -7.12
C LYS A 73 -6.09 -2.42 -6.02
N LEU A 74 -6.89 -1.44 -6.44
CA LEU A 74 -7.94 -0.91 -5.59
C LEU A 74 -9.04 -1.95 -5.44
N LEU A 75 -9.48 -2.21 -4.22
CA LEU A 75 -10.48 -3.23 -3.91
C LEU A 75 -11.74 -2.62 -3.31
N GLY A 76 -12.90 -3.04 -3.81
CA GLY A 76 -14.21 -2.84 -3.22
C GLY A 76 -14.62 -3.96 -2.25
N PRO A 77 -15.83 -3.89 -1.67
CA PRO A 77 -16.37 -4.90 -0.76
C PRO A 77 -16.25 -6.33 -1.28
N GLY A 78 -15.72 -7.23 -0.47
CA GLY A 78 -15.60 -8.65 -0.79
C GLY A 78 -14.46 -9.00 -1.76
N GLU A 79 -13.85 -8.01 -2.41
CA GLU A 79 -12.71 -8.24 -3.30
C GLU A 79 -11.43 -8.56 -2.51
N SER A 80 -10.53 -9.31 -3.15
CA SER A 80 -9.22 -9.67 -2.64
C SER A 80 -8.20 -9.61 -3.77
N ASP A 81 -6.97 -9.22 -3.43
CA ASP A 81 -5.84 -9.24 -4.36
C ASP A 81 -4.55 -9.60 -3.60
N THR A 82 -3.63 -10.26 -4.28
CA THR A 82 -2.36 -10.71 -3.71
C THR A 82 -1.22 -10.14 -4.52
N VAL A 83 -0.29 -9.48 -3.84
CA VAL A 83 0.96 -9.01 -4.43
C VAL A 83 2.13 -9.82 -3.85
N THR A 84 2.96 -10.35 -4.75
CA THR A 84 4.19 -11.06 -4.39
C THR A 84 5.39 -10.24 -4.83
N PHE A 85 6.34 -10.00 -3.92
CA PHE A 85 7.53 -9.21 -4.19
C PHE A 85 8.70 -9.70 -3.34
N LYS A 86 9.92 -9.38 -3.76
CA LYS A 86 11.11 -9.54 -2.92
C LYS A 86 11.27 -8.33 -2.03
N THR A 87 11.47 -8.56 -0.73
CA THR A 87 11.81 -7.49 0.19
C THR A 87 13.18 -6.90 -0.18
N PRO A 88 13.41 -5.64 0.18
CA PRO A 88 14.72 -5.03 0.06
C PRO A 88 15.80 -5.85 0.77
N VAL A 89 17.01 -5.88 0.20
CA VAL A 89 18.19 -6.48 0.86
C VAL A 89 18.72 -5.61 1.99
N ARG A 90 18.31 -4.34 2.03
CA ARG A 90 18.70 -3.39 3.07
C ARG A 90 17.71 -3.48 4.22
N SER A 91 18.19 -3.78 5.42
CA SER A 91 17.37 -3.68 6.63
C SER A 91 16.85 -2.26 6.84
N GLY A 92 15.65 -2.13 7.37
CA GLY A 92 15.01 -0.84 7.57
C GLY A 92 13.48 -0.91 7.61
N ARG A 93 12.88 0.27 7.75
CA ARG A 93 11.43 0.45 7.79
C ARG A 93 10.97 1.02 6.45
N TYR A 94 9.95 0.39 5.88
CA TYR A 94 9.37 0.71 4.58
C TYR A 94 7.89 0.97 4.79
N PRO A 95 7.40 2.22 4.64
CA PRO A 95 6.01 2.51 4.94
C PRO A 95 5.12 1.84 3.90
N PHE A 96 4.00 1.28 4.37
CA PHE A 96 2.90 0.90 3.50
C PHE A 96 1.65 1.72 3.82
N VAL A 97 0.88 2.02 2.77
CA VAL A 97 -0.25 2.94 2.83
C VAL A 97 -1.43 2.42 2.01
N CYS A 98 -2.63 2.86 2.36
CA CYS A 98 -3.73 2.97 1.40
C CYS A 98 -3.65 4.35 0.75
N SER A 99 -3.55 4.40 -0.58
CA SER A 99 -3.42 5.65 -1.34
C SER A 99 -4.74 6.20 -1.87
N PHE A 100 -5.86 5.52 -1.60
CA PHE A 100 -7.19 6.09 -1.82
C PHE A 100 -7.34 7.41 -1.04
N PRO A 101 -7.91 8.48 -1.64
CA PRO A 101 -7.91 9.81 -1.07
C PRO A 101 -8.38 9.87 0.39
N GLY A 102 -7.57 10.50 1.25
CA GLY A 102 -7.88 10.73 2.67
C GLY A 102 -7.61 9.54 3.60
N HIS A 103 -7.48 8.31 3.09
CA HIS A 103 -7.37 7.12 3.94
C HIS A 103 -6.06 7.06 4.75
N PHE A 104 -4.94 7.49 4.15
CA PHE A 104 -3.66 7.59 4.84
C PHE A 104 -3.71 8.58 6.01
N GLN A 105 -4.31 9.75 5.80
CA GLN A 105 -4.41 10.83 6.78
C GLN A 105 -5.20 10.41 8.03
N VAL A 106 -6.19 9.52 7.87
CA VAL A 106 -6.99 8.97 8.98
C VAL A 106 -6.41 7.68 9.58
N GLY A 107 -5.19 7.28 9.19
CA GLY A 107 -4.45 6.21 9.86
C GLY A 107 -4.42 4.87 9.13
N MET A 108 -4.83 4.78 7.86
CA MET A 108 -4.70 3.55 7.07
C MET A 108 -3.28 3.39 6.51
N LYS A 109 -2.34 3.11 7.42
CA LYS A 109 -0.89 2.99 7.17
C LYS A 109 -0.24 2.02 8.14
N GLY A 110 0.98 1.60 7.81
CA GLY A 110 1.84 0.79 8.67
C GLY A 110 3.25 0.68 8.11
N GLU A 111 4.05 -0.25 8.65
CA GLU A 111 5.44 -0.43 8.25
C GLU A 111 5.78 -1.89 7.94
N LEU A 112 6.45 -2.11 6.81
CA LEU A 112 7.25 -3.29 6.57
C LEU A 112 8.62 -3.09 7.22
N ILE A 113 8.98 -3.94 8.17
CA ILE A 113 10.25 -3.94 8.88
C ILE A 113 11.08 -5.08 8.32
N VAL A 114 12.20 -4.75 7.69
CA VAL A 114 13.16 -5.72 7.17
C VAL A 114 14.33 -5.83 8.15
N GLU A 115 14.53 -7.01 8.74
CA GLU A 115 15.55 -7.29 9.76
C GLU A 115 16.09 -8.73 9.71
#